data_AF-A0A067EHR5-F1
#
_entry.id   AF-A0A067EHR5-F1
#
_cell.length_a   1.000
_cell.length_b   1.000
_cell.length_c   1.000
_cell.angle_alpha   90.00
_cell.angle_beta   90.00
_cell.angle_gamma   90.00
#
_symmetry.space_group_name_H-M   'P 1'
#
loop_
_entity.id
_entity.type
_entity.pdbx_description
1 polymer ?
#
loop_
_entity_poly.entity_id
_entity_poly.type
_entity_poly.pdbx_seq_one_letter_code
_entity_poly.pdbx_strand_id
1 'polypeptide(L)'
;MRVRIALAEKGIEYEYREQNLLNKGPMLLQMNRVHKKVPVLIHNGKPICESTNIVQYIDEIHTDGREMRAVKLERQEEMTKEFIAILKTLEEELGDKPHFEGENFGFVDVSLIPLYCWLETECPKIIAWAKRCTQRKSVSKSLKDEKKVLGFVQR
;
A
#
# COMPACT_ATOMS: atom_id res chain seq x y z
N MET A 1 -19.41 -4.22 -6.04
CA MET A 1 -19.49 -5.51 -6.77
C MET A 1 -18.69 -6.60 -6.08
N ARG A 2 -17.35 -6.50 -6.00
CA ARG A 2 -16.46 -7.47 -5.33
C ARG A 2 -17.01 -8.09 -4.03
N VAL A 3 -17.43 -7.25 -3.07
CA VAL A 3 -17.96 -7.68 -1.77
C VAL A 3 -19.26 -8.51 -1.89
N ARG A 4 -20.20 -8.07 -2.75
CA ARG A 4 -21.48 -8.78 -2.94
C ARG A 4 -21.29 -10.16 -3.56
N ILE A 5 -20.34 -10.27 -4.49
CA ILE A 5 -19.95 -11.55 -5.08
C ILE A 5 -19.35 -12.45 -4.01
N ALA A 6 -18.37 -11.96 -3.23
CA ALA A 6 -17.74 -12.75 -2.18
C ALA A 6 -18.74 -13.25 -1.11
N LEU A 7 -19.69 -12.41 -0.70
CA LEU A 7 -20.75 -12.84 0.24
C LEU A 7 -21.65 -13.93 -0.37
N ALA A 8 -22.03 -13.78 -1.65
CA ALA A 8 -22.88 -14.75 -2.35
C ALA A 8 -22.16 -16.11 -2.57
N GLU A 9 -20.89 -16.08 -2.99
CA GLU A 9 -20.07 -17.29 -3.17
C GLU A 9 -19.91 -18.10 -1.87
N LYS A 10 -19.90 -17.41 -0.72
CA LYS A 10 -19.81 -18.05 0.60
C LYS A 10 -21.19 -18.36 1.23
N GLY A 11 -22.29 -18.03 0.55
CA GLY A 11 -23.64 -18.22 1.07
C GLY A 11 -23.96 -17.39 2.32
N ILE A 12 -23.29 -16.25 2.50
CA ILE A 12 -23.47 -15.38 3.68
C ILE A 12 -24.63 -14.44 3.43
N GLU A 13 -25.65 -14.51 4.28
CA GLU A 13 -26.74 -13.54 4.29
C GLU A 13 -26.26 -12.17 4.80
N TYR A 14 -26.72 -11.11 4.15
CA TYR A 14 -26.34 -9.73 4.51
C TYR A 14 -27.47 -8.75 4.24
N GLU A 15 -27.54 -7.70 5.07
CA GLU A 15 -28.39 -6.55 4.81
C GLU A 15 -27.67 -5.58 3.86
N TYR A 16 -28.21 -5.36 2.66
CA TYR A 16 -27.70 -4.35 1.75
C TYR A 16 -28.32 -2.98 2.05
N ARG A 17 -27.47 -1.98 2.28
CA ARG A 17 -27.89 -0.57 2.37
C ARG A 17 -27.24 0.25 1.28
N GLU A 18 -28.06 0.78 0.38
CA GLU A 18 -27.60 1.72 -0.64
C GLU A 18 -27.16 3.05 0.01
N GLN A 19 -26.16 3.70 -0.58
CA GLN A 19 -25.63 4.97 -0.10
C GLN A 19 -25.60 5.97 -1.25
N ASN A 20 -26.13 7.17 -1.00
CA ASN A 20 -25.98 8.29 -1.91
C ASN A 20 -24.53 8.82 -1.82
N LEU A 21 -23.82 8.84 -2.94
CA LEU A 21 -22.40 9.23 -2.99
C LEU A 21 -22.20 10.75 -2.97
N LEU A 22 -23.21 11.51 -3.39
CA LEU A 22 -23.21 12.98 -3.38
C LEU A 22 -23.59 13.51 -1.99
N ASN A 23 -24.52 12.83 -1.31
CA ASN A 23 -24.94 13.14 0.05
C ASN A 23 -24.76 11.90 0.96
N LYS A 24 -23.57 11.77 1.53
CA LYS A 24 -23.16 10.60 2.31
C LYS A 24 -23.90 10.55 3.64
N GLY A 25 -24.54 9.42 3.93
CA GLY A 25 -25.30 9.24 5.16
C GLY A 25 -24.42 9.29 6.42
N PRO A 26 -24.98 9.67 7.59
CA PRO A 26 -24.24 9.79 8.85
C PRO A 26 -23.58 8.47 9.27
N MET A 27 -24.21 7.33 8.96
CA MET A 27 -23.66 6.01 9.23
C MET A 27 -22.36 5.75 8.46
N LEU A 28 -22.28 6.10 7.17
CA LEU A 28 -21.06 5.92 6.37
C LEU A 28 -19.92 6.78 6.91
N LEU A 29 -20.23 8.02 7.30
CA LEU A 29 -19.27 8.94 7.90
C LEU A 29 -18.75 8.43 9.24
N GLN A 30 -19.60 7.79 10.04
CA GLN A 30 -19.22 7.20 11.32
C GLN A 30 -18.36 5.94 11.16
N MET A 31 -18.71 5.09 10.20
CA MET A 31 -18.10 3.78 10.00
C MET A 31 -16.82 3.82 9.15
N ASN A 32 -16.68 4.79 8.25
CA ASN A 32 -15.46 5.06 7.48
C ASN A 32 -15.07 6.54 7.61
N ARG A 33 -14.65 6.95 8.82
CA ARG A 33 -14.31 8.36 9.13
C ARG A 33 -13.18 8.90 8.28
N VAL A 34 -12.23 8.04 7.91
CA VAL A 34 -11.02 8.38 7.17
C VAL A 34 -11.36 8.63 5.70
N HIS A 35 -11.78 7.58 4.97
CA HIS A 35 -11.93 7.66 3.52
C HIS A 35 -13.34 8.07 3.08
N LYS A 36 -14.35 7.82 3.92
CA LYS A 36 -15.76 8.15 3.62
C LYS A 36 -16.22 7.56 2.28
N LYS A 37 -15.73 6.36 1.94
CA LYS A 37 -15.97 5.66 0.67
C LYS A 37 -16.70 4.35 0.91
N VAL A 38 -17.46 3.91 -0.09
CA VAL A 38 -18.06 2.58 -0.16
C VAL A 38 -17.16 1.65 -1.00
N PRO A 39 -17.24 0.32 -0.80
CA PRO A 39 -18.08 -0.41 0.16
C PRO A 39 -17.52 -0.37 1.59
N VAL A 40 -18.41 -0.53 2.58
CA VAL A 40 -18.09 -0.80 3.99
C VAL A 40 -18.90 -2.02 4.41
N LEU A 41 -18.23 -3.05 4.92
CA LEU A 41 -18.89 -4.20 5.55
C LEU A 41 -18.95 -3.93 7.06
N ILE A 42 -20.08 -4.21 7.69
CA ILE A 42 -20.24 -4.09 9.14
C ILE A 42 -20.53 -5.48 9.68
N HIS A 43 -19.61 -6.02 10.48
CA HIS A 43 -19.79 -7.32 11.13
C HIS A 43 -19.66 -7.14 12.64
N ASN A 44 -20.69 -7.52 13.40
CA ASN A 44 -20.77 -7.34 14.86
C ASN A 44 -20.46 -5.89 15.31
N GLY A 45 -21.01 -4.92 14.57
CA GLY A 45 -20.81 -3.49 14.83
C GLY A 45 -19.43 -2.94 14.46
N LYS A 46 -18.49 -3.78 13.97
CA LYS A 46 -17.15 -3.35 13.54
C LYS A 46 -17.13 -3.11 12.03
N PRO A 47 -16.68 -1.94 11.57
CA PRO A 47 -16.57 -1.64 10.15
C PRO A 47 -15.27 -2.20 9.56
N ILE A 48 -15.39 -2.90 8.43
CA ILE A 48 -14.30 -3.26 7.54
C ILE A 48 -14.44 -2.41 6.28
N CYS A 49 -13.40 -1.62 5.98
CA CYS A 49 -13.34 -0.72 4.84
C CYS A 49 -12.43 -1.30 3.75
N GLU A 50 -12.49 -0.74 2.55
CA GLU A 50 -11.78 -1.19 1.34
C GLU A 50 -12.25 -2.55 0.81
N SER A 51 -12.69 -2.58 -0.45
CA SER A 51 -13.30 -3.79 -1.02
C SER A 51 -12.37 -5.00 -1.03
N THR A 52 -11.05 -4.80 -1.14
CA THR A 52 -10.08 -5.90 -1.13
C THR A 52 -9.95 -6.51 0.27
N ASN A 53 -9.86 -5.67 1.29
CA ASN A 53 -9.79 -6.11 2.69
C ASN A 53 -11.09 -6.80 3.12
N ILE A 54 -12.25 -6.29 2.69
CA ILE A 54 -13.55 -6.90 2.97
C ILE A 54 -13.64 -8.30 2.34
N VAL A 55 -13.24 -8.45 1.07
CA VAL A 55 -13.25 -9.77 0.41
C VAL A 55 -12.29 -10.73 1.10
N GLN A 56 -11.11 -10.26 1.50
CA GLN A 56 -10.17 -11.05 2.28
C GLN A 56 -10.77 -11.50 3.62
N TYR A 57 -11.42 -10.59 4.34
CA TYR A 57 -12.06 -10.88 5.62
C TYR A 57 -13.16 -11.95 5.48
N ILE A 58 -14.02 -11.82 4.47
CA ILE A 58 -15.08 -12.80 4.18
C ILE A 58 -14.49 -14.18 3.90
N ASP A 59 -13.38 -14.25 3.19
CA ASP A 59 -12.75 -15.53 2.90
C ASP A 59 -12.11 -16.14 4.16
N GLU A 60 -11.35 -15.36 4.93
CA GLU A 60 -10.66 -15.81 6.15
C GLU A 60 -11.60 -16.37 7.24
N ILE A 61 -12.85 -15.90 7.30
CA ILE A 61 -13.85 -16.40 8.26
C ILE A 61 -14.59 -17.66 7.77
N HIS A 62 -14.51 -18.00 6.48
CA HIS A 62 -15.34 -19.03 5.85
C HIS A 62 -14.56 -20.20 5.23
N THR A 63 -13.25 -20.06 5.01
CA THR A 63 -12.34 -21.16 4.68
C THR A 63 -11.38 -21.40 5.85
N ASP A 64 -10.87 -22.62 5.99
CA ASP A 64 -9.57 -22.79 6.67
C ASP A 64 -8.57 -22.01 5.82
N GLY A 65 -8.34 -20.74 6.17
CA GLY A 65 -7.76 -19.70 5.31
C GLY A 65 -6.33 -19.94 4.82
N ARG A 66 -5.84 -21.19 4.85
CA ARG A 66 -4.56 -21.66 4.35
C ARG A 66 -4.40 -21.49 2.83
N GLU A 67 -5.40 -21.83 2.03
CA GLU A 67 -5.29 -21.78 0.55
C GLU A 67 -5.18 -20.34 0.03
N MET A 68 -6.02 -19.43 0.51
CA MET A 68 -5.96 -18.01 0.10
C MET A 68 -4.81 -17.25 0.78
N ARG A 69 -4.36 -17.66 1.97
CA ARG A 69 -3.09 -17.19 2.52
C ARG A 69 -1.92 -17.64 1.65
N ALA A 70 -1.92 -18.87 1.15
CA ALA A 70 -0.89 -19.35 0.22
C ALA A 70 -0.90 -18.52 -1.07
N VAL A 71 -2.05 -18.34 -1.72
CA VAL A 71 -2.16 -17.48 -2.93
C VAL A 71 -1.76 -16.03 -2.63
N LYS A 72 -2.07 -15.49 -1.44
CA LYS A 72 -1.64 -14.15 -1.02
C LYS A 72 -0.12 -14.09 -0.83
N LEU A 73 0.46 -15.09 -0.15
CA LEU A 73 1.89 -15.18 0.06
C LEU A 73 2.61 -15.31 -1.29
N GLU A 74 2.16 -16.21 -2.15
CA GLU A 74 2.67 -16.36 -3.52
C GLU A 74 2.56 -15.07 -4.33
N ARG A 75 1.44 -14.35 -4.26
CA ARG A 75 1.25 -13.08 -4.98
C ARG A 75 2.09 -11.95 -4.38
N GLN A 76 2.30 -11.93 -3.07
CA GLN A 76 3.20 -11.01 -2.38
C GLN A 76 4.66 -11.34 -2.71
N GLU A 77 5.02 -12.62 -2.76
CA GLU A 77 6.33 -13.10 -3.19
C GLU A 77 6.61 -12.75 -4.64
N GLU A 78 5.63 -12.90 -5.54
CA GLU A 78 5.80 -12.53 -6.95
C GLU A 78 5.95 -11.02 -7.12
N MET A 79 5.12 -10.22 -6.43
CA MET A 79 5.28 -8.77 -6.39
C MET A 79 6.64 -8.37 -5.81
N THR A 80 7.13 -9.11 -4.80
CA THR A 80 8.45 -8.90 -4.21
C THR A 80 9.55 -9.24 -5.21
N LYS A 81 9.43 -10.34 -5.97
CA LYS A 81 10.39 -10.74 -7.02
C LYS A 81 10.43 -9.72 -8.15
N GLU A 82 9.27 -9.28 -8.65
CA GLU A 82 9.17 -8.23 -9.67
C GLU A 82 9.82 -6.94 -9.19
N PHE A 83 9.56 -6.55 -7.95
CA PHE A 83 10.15 -5.36 -7.37
C PHE A 83 11.67 -5.47 -7.17
N ILE A 84 12.17 -6.61 -6.72
CA ILE A 84 13.60 -6.91 -6.64
C ILE A 84 14.24 -6.87 -8.04
N ALA A 85 13.56 -7.38 -9.08
CA ALA A 85 14.05 -7.32 -10.45
C ALA A 85 14.19 -5.86 -10.93
N ILE A 86 13.19 -5.01 -10.66
CA ILE A 86 13.25 -3.58 -10.95
C ILE A 86 14.43 -2.91 -10.23
N LEU A 87 14.65 -3.22 -8.94
CA LEU A 87 15.76 -2.67 -8.17
C LEU A 87 17.12 -3.08 -8.74
N LYS A 88 17.27 -4.32 -9.21
CA LYS A 88 18.49 -4.78 -9.88
C LYS A 88 18.74 -4.04 -11.19
N THR A 89 17.71 -3.87 -12.02
CA THR A 89 17.83 -3.05 -13.24
C THR A 89 18.22 -1.61 -12.92
N LEU A 90 17.63 -1.00 -11.89
CA LEU A 90 18.00 0.34 -11.45
C LEU A 90 19.44 0.39 -10.92
N GLU A 91 19.91 -0.64 -10.24
CA GLU A 91 21.28 -0.75 -9.76
C GLU A 91 22.29 -0.83 -10.91
N GLU A 92 21.98 -1.59 -11.95
CA GLU A 92 22.78 -1.66 -13.18
C GLU A 92 22.81 -0.31 -13.91
N GLU A 93 21.64 0.33 -14.07
CA GLU A 93 21.52 1.65 -14.72
C GLU A 93 22.21 2.76 -13.93
N LEU A 94 22.17 2.70 -12.60
CA LEU A 94 22.92 3.62 -11.75
C LEU A 94 24.43 3.40 -11.93
N GLY A 95 24.87 2.15 -12.03
CA GLY A 95 26.28 1.81 -12.20
C GLY A 95 27.12 2.38 -11.06
N ASP A 96 28.18 3.11 -11.38
CA ASP A 96 29.03 3.79 -10.39
C ASP A 96 28.75 5.29 -10.29
N LYS A 97 27.70 5.77 -10.97
CA LYS A 97 27.32 7.19 -10.98
C LYS A 97 26.83 7.63 -9.60
N PRO A 98 27.10 8.87 -9.17
CA PRO A 98 26.58 9.36 -7.90
C PRO A 98 25.06 9.51 -7.93
N HIS A 99 24.47 9.82 -9.08
CA HIS A 99 23.05 9.98 -9.38
C HIS A 99 22.66 9.34 -10.72
N PHE A 100 21.35 9.18 -10.97
CA PHE A 100 20.89 8.54 -12.22
C PHE A 100 21.25 9.35 -13.47
N GLU A 101 21.28 10.68 -13.36
CA GLU A 101 21.77 11.62 -14.39
C GLU A 101 23.29 11.89 -14.30
N GLY A 102 24.07 10.95 -13.73
CA GLY A 102 25.51 11.12 -13.58
C GLY A 102 25.85 11.96 -12.36
N GLU A 103 26.53 13.08 -12.56
CA GLU A 103 26.96 14.01 -11.49
C GLU A 103 25.80 14.85 -10.94
N ASN A 104 24.71 14.99 -11.70
CA ASN A 104 23.59 15.84 -11.34
C ASN A 104 22.49 15.05 -10.64
N PHE A 105 21.99 15.59 -9.53
CA PHE A 105 20.79 15.09 -8.88
C PHE A 105 19.57 15.52 -9.72
N GLY A 106 18.89 14.54 -10.33
CA GLY A 106 17.95 14.77 -11.41
C GLY A 106 16.55 14.22 -11.15
N PHE A 107 15.78 14.12 -12.23
CA PHE A 107 14.37 13.75 -12.17
C PHE A 107 14.14 12.35 -11.58
N VAL A 108 14.97 11.39 -12.00
CA VAL A 108 14.87 10.00 -11.53
C VAL A 108 15.20 9.91 -10.05
N ASP A 109 16.20 10.67 -9.58
CA ASP A 109 16.56 10.66 -8.16
C ASP A 109 15.43 11.23 -7.28
N VAL A 110 14.82 12.34 -7.70
CA VAL A 110 13.66 12.95 -7.02
C VAL A 110 12.47 12.00 -6.97
N SER A 111 12.24 11.23 -8.03
CA SER A 111 11.10 10.32 -8.13
C SER A 111 11.29 9.06 -7.28
N LEU A 112 12.50 8.51 -7.22
CA LEU A 112 12.79 7.25 -6.53
C LEU A 112 13.12 7.41 -5.04
N ILE A 113 13.73 8.53 -4.62
CA ILE A 113 14.21 8.67 -3.24
C ILE A 113 13.11 8.59 -2.15
N PRO A 114 11.87 9.09 -2.36
CA PRO A 114 10.81 8.93 -1.36
C PRO A 114 10.42 7.47 -1.20
N LEU A 115 10.37 6.72 -2.30
CA LEU A 115 10.04 5.29 -2.29
C LEU A 115 11.09 4.50 -1.52
N TYR A 116 12.39 4.80 -1.69
CA TYR A 116 13.48 4.09 -1.00
C TYR A 116 13.34 4.07 0.53
N CYS A 117 12.77 5.11 1.16
CA CYS A 117 12.58 5.12 2.61
C CYS A 117 11.67 3.99 3.12
N TRP A 118 10.93 3.36 2.22
CA TRP A 118 9.99 2.27 2.46
C TRP A 118 10.52 0.91 1.97
N LEU A 119 11.74 0.84 1.44
CA LEU A 119 12.29 -0.37 0.81
C LEU A 119 13.32 -1.05 1.70
N GLU A 120 13.09 -2.34 1.95
CA GLU A 120 14.13 -3.28 2.37
C GLU A 120 14.75 -3.86 1.10
N THR A 121 15.88 -3.30 0.66
CA THR A 121 16.63 -3.76 -0.52
C THR A 121 18.03 -4.20 -0.13
N GLU A 122 18.56 -5.21 -0.82
CA GLU A 122 19.92 -5.71 -0.67
C GLU A 122 20.88 -5.18 -1.75
N CYS A 123 20.41 -4.31 -2.65
CA CYS A 123 21.20 -3.71 -3.73
C CYS A 123 22.21 -2.67 -3.18
N PRO A 124 23.51 -2.99 -3.07
CA PRO A 124 24.49 -2.15 -2.36
C PRO A 124 24.66 -0.75 -2.97
N LYS A 125 24.56 -0.60 -4.29
CA LYS A 125 24.74 0.69 -4.98
C LYS A 125 23.52 1.58 -4.80
N ILE A 126 22.33 1.00 -4.82
CA ILE A 126 21.08 1.71 -4.51
C ILE A 126 21.08 2.17 -3.05
N ILE A 127 21.53 1.31 -2.11
CA ILE A 127 21.69 1.69 -0.71
C ILE A 127 22.67 2.88 -0.57
N ALA A 128 23.82 2.81 -1.24
CA ALA A 128 24.81 3.87 -1.20
C ALA A 128 24.28 5.17 -1.81
N TRP A 129 23.57 5.09 -2.94
CA TRP A 129 22.91 6.21 -3.60
C TRP A 129 21.86 6.88 -2.69
N ALA A 130 21.01 6.09 -2.04
CA ALA A 130 20.00 6.64 -1.15
C ALA A 130 20.62 7.31 0.08
N LYS A 131 21.68 6.70 0.65
CA LYS A 131 22.47 7.35 1.72
C LYS A 131 23.01 8.70 1.26
N ARG A 132 23.54 8.82 0.03
CA ARG A 132 23.98 10.11 -0.52
C ARG A 132 22.81 11.09 -0.67
N CYS A 133 21.70 10.65 -1.24
CA CYS A 133 20.53 11.51 -1.48
C CYS A 133 19.92 12.04 -0.18
N THR A 134 19.86 11.23 0.88
CA THR A 134 19.31 11.63 2.19
C THR A 134 20.17 12.65 2.94
N GLN A 135 21.45 12.84 2.58
CA GLN A 135 22.28 13.94 3.09
C GLN A 135 21.94 15.29 2.46
N ARG A 136 21.21 15.31 1.35
CA ARG A 136 20.79 16.57 0.72
C ARG A 136 19.75 17.25 1.61
N LYS A 137 19.94 18.55 1.87
CA LYS A 137 19.03 19.34 2.72
C LYS A 137 17.58 19.28 2.24
N SER A 138 17.36 19.32 0.92
CA SER A 138 16.03 19.23 0.32
C SER A 138 15.34 17.90 0.63
N VAL A 139 16.04 16.79 0.43
CA VAL A 139 15.54 15.43 0.68
C VAL A 139 15.32 15.18 2.18
N SER A 140 16.31 15.49 3.01
CA SER A 140 16.25 15.28 4.47
C SER A 140 15.08 16.02 5.12
N LYS A 141 14.80 17.26 4.67
CA LYS A 141 13.66 18.04 5.16
C LYS A 141 12.33 17.37 4.79
N SER A 142 12.14 17.02 3.51
CA SER A 142 10.89 16.40 3.03
C SER A 142 10.58 15.07 3.69
N LEU A 143 11.60 14.20 3.87
CA LEU A 143 11.42 12.89 4.51
C LEU A 143 11.02 12.98 5.99
N LYS A 144 11.56 13.99 6.71
CA LYS A 144 11.17 14.23 8.11
C LYS A 144 9.72 14.70 8.21
N ASP A 145 9.25 15.48 7.25
CA ASP A 145 7.87 15.96 7.21
C ASP A 145 6.91 14.82 6.84
N GLU A 146 7.28 13.92 5.93
CA GLU A 146 6.49 12.72 5.59
C GLU A 146 6.32 11.76 6.78
N LYS A 147 7.39 11.51 7.55
CA LYS A 147 7.31 10.72 8.80
C LYS A 147 6.42 11.37 9.86
N LYS A 148 6.35 12.70 9.90
CA LYS A 148 5.40 13.42 10.78
C LYS A 148 3.96 13.28 10.28
N VAL A 149 3.71 13.27 8.97
CA VAL A 149 2.38 13.04 8.38
C VAL A 149 1.87 11.64 8.74
N LEU A 150 2.73 10.63 8.71
CA LEU A 150 2.37 9.25 9.11
C LEU A 150 2.24 9.06 10.62
N GLY A 151 2.89 9.90 11.43
CA GLY A 151 2.68 9.98 12.89
C GLY A 151 1.25 10.36 13.30
N PHE A 152 0.40 10.80 12.38
CA PHE A 152 -1.03 11.04 12.63
C PHE A 152 -1.94 9.84 12.32
N VAL A 153 -1.37 8.70 11.86
CA VAL A 153 -2.12 7.48 11.51
C VAL A 153 -1.84 6.32 12.50
N GLN A 154 -1.44 6.62 13.73
CA GLN A 154 -1.63 5.71 14.86
C GLN A 154 -2.91 6.10 15.61
N ARG A 155 -4.03 5.48 15.25
CA ARG A 155 -5.22 5.30 16.10
C ARG A 155 -5.87 3.97 15.79
#